data_AF-A0A929GEF2-F1
#
_entry.id   AF-A0A929GEF2-F1
#
_cell.length_a   1.000
_cell.length_b   1.000
_cell.length_c   1.000
_cell.angle_alpha   90.00
_cell.angle_beta   90.00
_cell.angle_gamma   90.00
#
_symmetry.space_group_name_H-M   'P 1'
#
loop_
_entity.id
_entity.type
_entity.pdbx_description
1 polymer ?
#
loop_
_entity_poly.entity_id
_entity_poly.type
_entity_poly.pdbx_seq_one_letter_code
_entity_poly.pdbx_strand_id
1 'polypeptide(L)'
;MWGTDPAWELVALNALTIFLAFYVFPPDAQSRMVERFKQGKKLPIKRTFKNWLPDPSDLRDDMDQIKNLAEEAQAALIRANLRLVVSVAKRYMGRGIAFLDLIQEGNIGLLRAVEKFDPAKGYKFSTYATWWIRQAISRAIADQARTIRIPVHMVETINRLVRIQRKMTQELGRDPSSEELALKMDLLEPEEVILINAALADGDPMDPALERKWKRAAAKVRRIIRIAQEPMSLETPVGTEETSQLGDFIEDESMPEPVDAAARELLKAV
;
A
#
# COMPACT_ATOMS: atom_id res chain seq x y z
N MET A 1 -6.66 17.15 -22.32
CA MET A 1 -6.09 17.52 -21.01
C MET A 1 -4.70 18.03 -21.28
N TRP A 2 -4.36 19.23 -20.82
CA TRP A 2 -3.09 19.88 -21.19
C TRP A 2 -1.87 19.29 -20.48
N GLY A 3 -2.04 18.31 -19.59
CA GLY A 3 -0.95 17.65 -18.86
C GLY A 3 0.06 16.89 -19.71
N THR A 4 -0.14 16.75 -21.02
CA THR A 4 0.81 16.10 -21.92
C THR A 4 1.88 17.04 -22.48
N ASP A 5 1.67 18.35 -22.40
CA ASP A 5 2.61 19.35 -22.93
C ASP A 5 3.22 20.19 -21.79
N PRO A 6 4.55 20.09 -21.57
CA PRO A 6 5.25 20.85 -20.54
C PRO A 6 5.09 22.38 -20.66
N ALA A 7 4.93 22.91 -21.88
CA ALA A 7 4.74 24.34 -22.07
C ALA A 7 3.40 24.81 -21.50
N TRP A 8 2.35 24.00 -21.66
CA TRP A 8 1.04 24.29 -21.09
C TRP A 8 0.99 24.13 -19.58
N GLU A 9 1.77 23.21 -19.01
CA GLU A 9 1.90 23.06 -17.55
C GLU A 9 2.40 24.37 -16.91
N LEU A 10 3.44 24.99 -17.47
CA LEU A 10 3.97 26.25 -16.95
C LEU A 10 2.94 27.40 -17.04
N VAL A 11 2.22 27.49 -18.16
CA VAL A 11 1.16 28.49 -18.35
C VAL A 11 0.03 28.28 -17.35
N ALA A 12 -0.43 27.03 -17.17
CA ALA A 12 -1.49 26.68 -16.24
C ALA A 12 -1.07 26.96 -14.78
N LEU A 13 0.16 26.62 -14.40
CA LEU A 13 0.70 26.89 -13.07
C LEU A 13 0.73 28.39 -12.77
N ASN A 14 1.23 29.21 -13.70
CA ASN A 14 1.26 30.66 -13.54
C ASN A 14 -0.15 31.24 -13.47
N ALA A 15 -1.07 30.80 -14.33
CA ALA A 15 -2.45 31.25 -14.33
C ALA A 15 -3.18 30.89 -13.02
N LEU A 16 -3.03 29.65 -12.53
CA LEU A 16 -3.60 29.21 -11.26
C LEU A 16 -3.00 29.94 -10.07
N THR A 17 -1.69 30.18 -10.07
CA THR A 17 -1.01 30.94 -9.01
C THR A 17 -1.54 32.36 -8.94
N ILE A 18 -1.71 33.02 -10.10
CA ILE A 18 -2.33 34.35 -10.17
C ILE A 18 -3.75 34.26 -9.63
N PHE A 19 -4.58 33.35 -10.14
CA PHE A 19 -5.96 33.18 -9.68
C PHE A 19 -6.06 33.01 -8.16
N LEU A 20 -5.26 32.11 -7.57
CA LEU A 20 -5.24 31.86 -6.12
C LEU A 20 -4.75 33.08 -5.34
N ALA A 21 -3.72 33.78 -5.81
CA ALA A 21 -3.23 34.99 -5.16
C ALA A 21 -4.32 36.09 -5.11
N PHE A 22 -5.08 36.24 -6.19
CA PHE A 22 -6.21 37.17 -6.24
C PHE A 22 -7.40 36.71 -5.39
N TYR A 23 -7.68 35.40 -5.37
CA TYR A 23 -8.75 34.81 -4.57
C TYR A 23 -8.56 35.03 -3.06
N VAL A 24 -7.31 35.04 -2.60
CA VAL A 24 -6.95 35.24 -1.19
C VAL A 24 -7.05 36.72 -0.77
N PHE A 25 -7.10 37.67 -1.71
CA PHE A 25 -7.20 39.08 -1.34
C PHE A 25 -8.59 39.42 -0.77
N PRO A 26 -8.67 40.38 0.18
CA PRO A 26 -9.96 40.87 0.67
C PRO A 26 -10.85 41.38 -0.47
N PRO A 27 -12.18 41.20 -0.40
CA PRO A 27 -13.13 41.62 -1.45
C PRO A 27 -12.98 43.09 -1.88
N ASP A 28 -12.67 43.98 -0.93
CA ASP A 28 -12.45 45.40 -1.19
C ASP A 28 -11.19 45.66 -2.02
N ALA A 29 -10.11 44.95 -1.71
CA ALA A 29 -8.87 45.01 -2.48
C ALA A 29 -9.08 44.44 -3.90
N GLN A 30 -9.83 43.34 -4.02
CA GLN A 30 -10.20 42.77 -5.32
C GLN A 30 -11.00 43.78 -6.16
N SER A 31 -12.04 44.39 -5.61
CA SER A 31 -12.87 45.40 -6.29
C SER A 31 -12.04 46.59 -6.81
N ARG A 32 -11.15 47.13 -5.97
CA ARG A 32 -10.24 48.22 -6.36
C ARG A 32 -9.23 47.81 -7.43
N MET A 33 -8.74 46.56 -7.40
CA MET A 33 -7.87 46.02 -8.45
C MET A 33 -8.62 45.92 -9.79
N VAL A 34 -9.85 45.42 -9.78
CA VAL A 34 -10.70 45.31 -10.98
C VAL A 34 -10.95 46.68 -11.60
N GLU A 35 -11.33 47.68 -10.81
CA GLU A 35 -11.53 49.06 -11.31
C GLU A 35 -10.25 49.64 -11.95
N ARG A 36 -9.11 49.40 -11.31
CA ARG A 36 -7.82 49.87 -11.80
C ARG A 36 -7.44 49.22 -13.13
N PHE A 37 -7.66 47.92 -13.28
CA PHE A 37 -7.40 47.22 -14.54
C PHE A 37 -8.36 47.64 -15.66
N LYS A 38 -9.64 47.91 -15.33
CA LYS A 38 -10.60 48.49 -16.30
C LYS A 38 -10.14 49.85 -16.84
N GLN A 39 -9.43 50.63 -16.02
CA GLN A 39 -8.82 51.90 -16.43
C GLN A 39 -7.50 51.74 -17.21
N GLY A 40 -7.10 50.52 -17.58
CA GLY A 40 -5.84 50.23 -18.27
C GLY A 40 -4.59 50.44 -17.43
N LYS A 41 -4.72 50.62 -16.11
CA LYS A 41 -3.60 50.88 -15.21
C LYS A 41 -2.91 49.56 -14.80
N LYS A 42 -1.59 49.63 -14.64
CA LYS A 42 -0.77 48.50 -14.13
C LYS A 42 -1.05 48.21 -12.64
N LEU A 43 -0.52 47.08 -12.17
CA LEU A 43 -0.54 46.67 -10.75
C LEU A 43 -0.15 47.83 -9.81
N PRO A 44 -0.82 47.94 -8.64
CA PRO A 44 -0.52 48.99 -7.68
C PRO A 44 0.89 48.80 -7.08
N ILE A 45 1.51 49.91 -6.69
CA ILE A 45 2.75 49.87 -5.89
C ILE A 45 2.41 49.39 -4.48
N LYS A 46 3.35 48.71 -3.80
CA LYS A 46 3.18 48.14 -2.45
C LYS A 46 2.52 49.10 -1.44
N ARG A 47 2.87 50.39 -1.47
CA ARG A 47 2.27 51.41 -0.60
C ARG A 47 0.78 51.60 -0.88
N THR A 48 0.41 51.73 -2.15
CA THR A 48 -1.00 51.89 -2.57
C THR A 48 -1.81 50.66 -2.21
N PHE A 49 -1.26 49.46 -2.42
CA PHE A 49 -1.94 48.22 -2.06
C PHE A 49 -2.14 48.09 -0.55
N LYS A 50 -1.13 48.41 0.26
CA LYS A 50 -1.26 48.42 1.73
C LYS A 50 -2.37 49.34 2.22
N ASN A 51 -2.59 50.48 1.56
CA ASN A 51 -3.66 51.40 1.92
C ASN A 51 -5.06 50.89 1.53
N TRP A 52 -5.15 49.81 0.76
CA TRP A 52 -6.43 49.17 0.40
C TRP A 52 -6.76 47.99 1.30
N LEU A 53 -5.79 47.53 2.10
CA LEU A 53 -6.03 46.44 3.03
C LEU A 53 -6.87 46.96 4.21
N PRO A 54 -7.87 46.18 4.65
CA PRO A 54 -8.64 46.50 5.85
C PRO A 54 -7.77 46.34 7.09
N ASP A 55 -8.35 46.62 8.26
CA ASP A 55 -7.65 46.52 9.52
C ASP A 55 -7.18 45.08 9.81
N PRO A 56 -6.12 44.90 10.64
CA PRO A 56 -5.57 43.57 10.92
C PRO A 56 -6.56 42.58 11.55
N SER A 57 -7.64 43.05 12.19
CA SER A 57 -8.74 42.20 12.68
C SER A 57 -9.50 41.59 11.52
N ASP A 58 -9.93 42.42 10.58
CA ASP A 58 -10.78 42.02 9.46
C ASP A 58 -10.00 41.10 8.51
N LEU A 59 -8.69 41.35 8.34
CA LEU A 59 -7.80 40.45 7.62
C LEU A 59 -7.70 39.05 8.26
N ARG A 60 -7.80 38.93 9.58
CA ARG A 60 -7.81 37.62 10.25
C ARG A 60 -9.12 36.90 9.98
N ASP A 61 -10.23 37.62 10.09
CA ASP A 61 -11.56 37.07 9.84
C ASP A 61 -11.70 36.59 8.39
N ASP A 62 -11.23 37.37 7.41
CA ASP A 62 -11.17 36.97 5.99
C ASP A 62 -10.33 35.70 5.79
N MET A 63 -9.16 35.63 6.44
CA MET A 63 -8.29 34.46 6.35
C MET A 63 -8.92 33.21 6.97
N ASP A 64 -9.66 33.36 8.06
CA ASP A 64 -10.37 32.25 8.70
C ASP A 64 -11.57 31.79 7.86
N GLN A 65 -12.27 32.72 7.20
CA GLN A 65 -13.30 32.36 6.20
C GLN A 65 -12.70 31.57 5.02
N ILE A 66 -11.56 31.98 4.49
CA ILE A 66 -10.88 31.26 3.40
C ILE A 66 -10.48 29.85 3.83
N LYS A 67 -10.01 29.66 5.07
CA LYS A 67 -9.70 28.32 5.61
C LYS A 67 -10.95 27.46 5.68
N ASN A 68 -12.06 27.99 6.20
CA ASN A 68 -13.33 27.25 6.28
C ASN A 68 -13.81 26.83 4.89
N LEU A 69 -13.75 27.73 3.90
CA LEU A 69 -14.08 27.42 2.51
C LEU A 69 -13.15 26.35 1.91
N ALA A 70 -11.86 26.38 2.24
CA ALA A 70 -10.91 25.36 1.79
C ALA A 70 -11.24 23.98 2.40
N GLU A 71 -11.57 23.93 3.70
CA GLU A 71 -12.00 22.69 4.37
C GLU A 71 -13.29 22.13 3.76
N GLU A 72 -14.28 22.99 3.49
CA GLU A 72 -15.53 22.60 2.83
C GLU A 72 -15.29 22.08 1.41
N ALA A 73 -14.44 22.76 0.63
CA ALA A 73 -14.08 22.33 -0.72
C ALA A 73 -13.34 20.99 -0.71
N GLN A 74 -12.42 20.79 0.24
CA GLN A 74 -11.73 19.52 0.44
C GLN A 74 -12.72 18.40 0.79
N ALA A 75 -13.63 18.64 1.72
CA ALA A 75 -14.68 17.68 2.11
C ALA A 75 -15.63 17.35 0.94
N ALA A 76 -15.99 18.35 0.12
CA ALA A 76 -16.79 18.14 -1.09
C ALA A 76 -16.05 17.26 -2.11
N LEU A 77 -14.76 17.52 -2.34
CA LEU A 77 -13.92 16.73 -3.25
C LEU A 77 -13.78 15.27 -2.79
N ILE A 78 -13.60 15.04 -1.48
CA ILE A 78 -13.55 13.69 -0.89
C ILE A 78 -14.89 12.97 -1.10
N ARG A 79 -16.01 13.59 -0.71
CA ARG A 79 -17.36 12.99 -0.81
C ARG A 79 -17.72 12.61 -2.25
N ALA A 80 -17.37 13.45 -3.22
CA ALA A 80 -17.60 13.19 -4.64
C ALA A 80 -16.86 11.94 -5.15
N ASN A 81 -15.75 11.55 -4.50
CA ASN A 81 -14.88 10.47 -4.94
C ASN A 81 -14.96 9.18 -4.10
N LEU A 82 -15.83 9.11 -3.09
CA LEU A 82 -15.99 7.88 -2.28
C LEU A 82 -16.37 6.65 -3.12
N ARG A 83 -17.15 6.85 -4.20
CA ARG A 83 -17.54 5.77 -5.13
C ARG A 83 -16.33 5.18 -5.87
N LEU A 84 -15.30 5.98 -6.14
CA LEU A 84 -14.05 5.50 -6.75
C LEU A 84 -13.38 4.49 -5.82
N VAL A 85 -13.29 4.79 -4.52
CA VAL A 85 -12.68 3.90 -3.51
C VAL A 85 -13.36 2.54 -3.50
N VAL A 86 -14.69 2.52 -3.43
CA VAL A 86 -15.48 1.28 -3.49
C VAL A 86 -15.19 0.48 -4.75
N SER A 87 -15.11 1.14 -5.92
CA SER A 87 -14.83 0.45 -7.19
C SER A 87 -13.42 -0.16 -7.26
N VAL A 88 -12.43 0.46 -6.61
CA VAL A 88 -11.06 -0.06 -6.52
C VAL A 88 -10.99 -1.21 -5.51
N ALA A 89 -11.61 -1.05 -4.34
CA ALA A 89 -11.61 -2.03 -3.24
C ALA A 89 -12.24 -3.37 -3.64
N LYS A 90 -13.24 -3.37 -4.54
CA LYS A 90 -13.87 -4.61 -5.06
C LYS A 90 -12.87 -5.64 -5.61
N ARG A 91 -11.73 -5.21 -6.17
CA ARG A 91 -10.69 -6.12 -6.73
C ARG A 91 -9.85 -6.82 -5.66
N TYR A 92 -10.00 -6.40 -4.41
CA TYR A 92 -9.24 -6.87 -3.25
C TYR A 92 -10.09 -7.66 -2.25
N MET A 93 -11.36 -7.90 -2.57
CA MET A 93 -12.23 -8.76 -1.77
C MET A 93 -11.68 -10.19 -1.69
N GLY A 94 -11.92 -10.87 -0.56
CA GLY A 94 -11.49 -12.25 -0.35
C GLY A 94 -9.99 -12.41 -0.10
N ARG A 95 -9.28 -11.36 0.32
CA ARG A 95 -7.84 -11.39 0.65
C ARG A 95 -7.55 -11.35 2.15
N GLY A 96 -8.46 -11.84 2.99
CA GLY A 96 -8.28 -11.92 4.45
C GLY A 96 -8.69 -10.67 5.25
N ILE A 97 -9.13 -9.59 4.59
CA ILE A 97 -9.66 -8.38 5.26
C ILE A 97 -11.12 -8.18 4.85
N ALA A 98 -11.95 -7.71 5.79
CA ALA A 98 -13.35 -7.41 5.54
C ALA A 98 -13.50 -6.27 4.51
N PHE A 99 -14.57 -6.32 3.70
CA PHE A 99 -14.75 -5.36 2.61
C PHE A 99 -14.88 -3.91 3.10
N LEU A 100 -15.52 -3.69 4.25
CA LEU A 100 -15.64 -2.36 4.86
C LEU A 100 -14.27 -1.82 5.27
N ASP A 101 -13.42 -2.64 5.87
CA ASP A 101 -12.07 -2.23 6.27
C ASP A 101 -11.20 -1.87 5.05
N LEU A 102 -11.31 -2.64 3.95
CA LEU A 102 -10.66 -2.29 2.68
C LEU A 102 -11.13 -0.93 2.14
N ILE A 103 -12.42 -0.61 2.28
CA ILE A 103 -12.95 0.70 1.89
C ILE A 103 -12.39 1.79 2.79
N GLN A 104 -12.32 1.57 4.11
CA GLN A 104 -11.79 2.55 5.05
C GLN A 104 -10.30 2.84 4.79
N GLU A 105 -9.50 1.81 4.57
CA GLU A 105 -8.08 1.96 4.20
C GLU A 105 -7.93 2.66 2.84
N GLY A 106 -8.81 2.33 1.89
CA GLY A 106 -8.89 3.04 0.61
C GLY A 106 -9.26 4.53 0.76
N ASN A 107 -10.15 4.87 1.69
CA ASN A 107 -10.52 6.25 2.00
C ASN A 107 -9.32 7.01 2.59
N ILE A 108 -8.51 6.39 3.44
CA ILE A 108 -7.25 6.99 3.92
C ILE A 108 -6.30 7.27 2.74
N GLY A 109 -6.21 6.36 1.78
CA GLY A 109 -5.48 6.59 0.53
C GLY A 109 -6.04 7.76 -0.28
N LEU A 110 -7.38 7.89 -0.37
CA LEU A 110 -8.04 9.00 -1.04
C LEU A 110 -7.73 10.34 -0.37
N LEU A 111 -7.76 10.42 0.96
CA LEU A 111 -7.43 11.65 1.71
C LEU A 111 -6.02 12.15 1.35
N ARG A 112 -5.02 11.25 1.37
CA ARG A 112 -3.65 11.57 0.95
C ARG A 112 -3.55 12.00 -0.51
N ALA A 113 -4.38 11.43 -1.38
CA ALA A 113 -4.44 11.83 -2.78
C ALA A 113 -4.98 13.25 -2.94
N VAL A 114 -6.00 13.63 -2.17
CA VAL A 114 -6.58 14.99 -2.18
C VAL A 114 -5.56 16.01 -1.69
N GLU A 115 -4.85 15.73 -0.59
CA GLU A 115 -3.81 16.61 -0.03
C GLU A 115 -2.67 16.91 -1.01
N LYS A 116 -2.29 15.92 -1.83
CA LYS A 116 -1.12 16.00 -2.73
C LYS A 116 -1.48 16.25 -4.19
N PHE A 117 -2.76 16.35 -4.51
CA PHE A 117 -3.19 16.52 -5.89
C PHE A 117 -2.83 17.92 -6.38
N ASP A 118 -2.23 17.97 -7.56
CA ASP A 118 -1.88 19.21 -8.23
C ASP A 118 -2.74 19.39 -9.49
N PRO A 119 -3.71 20.32 -9.49
CA PRO A 119 -4.54 20.61 -10.65
C PRO A 119 -3.76 21.21 -11.84
N ALA A 120 -2.62 21.87 -11.61
CA ALA A 120 -1.85 22.53 -12.66
C ALA A 120 -1.31 21.54 -13.70
N LYS A 121 -0.98 20.32 -13.24
CA LYS A 121 -0.54 19.20 -14.09
C LYS A 121 -1.59 18.73 -15.09
N GLY A 122 -2.85 19.18 -14.97
CA GLY A 122 -3.85 18.97 -16.01
C GLY A 122 -4.26 17.52 -16.25
N TYR A 123 -4.06 16.63 -15.28
CA TYR A 123 -4.57 15.24 -15.30
C TYR A 123 -5.83 15.10 -14.45
N LYS A 124 -6.69 14.13 -14.79
CA LYS A 124 -7.90 13.82 -14.01
C LYS A 124 -7.49 13.37 -12.61
N PHE A 125 -8.18 13.88 -11.60
CA PHE A 125 -7.98 13.48 -10.21
C PHE A 125 -8.05 11.95 -10.03
N SER A 126 -8.99 11.27 -10.69
CA SER A 126 -9.15 9.83 -10.62
C SER A 126 -7.90 9.04 -11.00
N THR A 127 -7.10 9.54 -11.96
CA THR A 127 -5.85 8.91 -12.39
C THR A 127 -4.84 8.90 -11.25
N TYR A 128 -4.70 10.01 -10.54
CA TYR A 128 -3.79 10.15 -9.41
C TYR A 128 -4.31 9.41 -8.17
N ALA A 129 -5.59 9.60 -7.83
CA ALA A 129 -6.20 9.01 -6.64
C ALA A 129 -6.19 7.47 -6.67
N THR A 130 -6.37 6.87 -7.84
CA THR A 130 -6.35 5.40 -7.97
C THR A 130 -5.03 4.79 -7.47
N TRP A 131 -3.89 5.47 -7.66
CA TRP A 131 -2.59 4.97 -7.18
C TRP A 131 -2.53 4.94 -5.65
N TRP A 132 -2.91 6.05 -4.99
CA TRP A 132 -2.90 6.14 -3.54
C TRP A 132 -3.92 5.22 -2.87
N ILE A 133 -5.12 5.09 -3.45
CA ILE A 133 -6.15 4.16 -2.97
C ILE A 133 -5.63 2.73 -3.05
N ARG A 134 -5.04 2.35 -4.20
CA ARG A 134 -4.46 1.01 -4.40
C ARG A 134 -3.33 0.72 -3.41
N GLN A 135 -2.45 1.70 -3.20
CA GLN A 135 -1.31 1.59 -2.31
C GLN A 135 -1.77 1.39 -0.86
N ALA A 136 -2.72 2.21 -0.40
CA ALA A 136 -3.26 2.11 0.96
C ALA A 136 -3.92 0.75 1.21
N ILE A 137 -4.78 0.30 0.28
CA ILE A 137 -5.44 -1.02 0.36
C ILE A 137 -4.41 -2.15 0.37
N SER A 138 -3.44 -2.13 -0.56
CA SER A 138 -2.43 -3.19 -0.66
C SER A 138 -1.54 -3.23 0.58
N ARG A 139 -1.24 -2.07 1.17
CA ARG A 139 -0.47 -1.95 2.40
C ARG A 139 -1.24 -2.50 3.59
N ALA A 140 -2.52 -2.16 3.73
CA ALA A 140 -3.38 -2.68 4.78
C ALA A 140 -3.50 -4.21 4.72
N ILE A 141 -3.67 -4.77 3.52
CA ILE A 141 -3.67 -6.23 3.32
C ILE A 141 -2.36 -6.85 3.80
N ALA A 142 -1.22 -6.28 3.44
CA ALA A 142 0.07 -6.80 3.89
C ALA A 142 0.25 -6.70 5.42
N ASP A 143 -0.38 -5.71 6.06
CA ASP A 143 -0.22 -5.44 7.49
C ASP A 143 -1.20 -6.22 8.38
N GLN A 144 -2.42 -6.45 7.93
CA GLN A 144 -3.55 -6.90 8.76
C GLN A 144 -4.22 -8.20 8.29
N ALA A 145 -4.01 -8.65 7.05
CA ALA A 145 -4.77 -9.79 6.50
C ALA A 145 -4.49 -11.15 7.13
N ARG A 146 -3.43 -11.26 7.96
CA ARG A 146 -3.00 -12.52 8.57
C ARG A 146 -3.10 -12.45 10.07
N THR A 147 -3.55 -13.54 10.68
CA THR A 147 -3.60 -13.73 12.14
C THR A 147 -2.22 -13.52 12.77
N ILE A 148 -1.18 -14.06 12.15
CA ILE A 148 0.21 -13.80 12.52
C ILE A 148 0.78 -12.78 11.53
N ARG A 149 1.08 -11.58 12.03
CA ARG A 149 1.59 -10.48 11.22
C ARG A 149 2.95 -10.83 10.60
N ILE A 150 3.05 -10.57 9.30
CA ILE A 150 4.30 -10.72 8.53
C ILE A 150 4.76 -9.34 8.06
N PRO A 151 6.05 -8.99 8.18
CA PRO A 151 6.56 -7.72 7.63
C PRO A 151 6.32 -7.58 6.13
N VAL A 152 6.05 -6.36 5.66
CA VAL A 152 5.62 -6.13 4.26
C VAL A 152 6.63 -6.56 3.20
N HIS A 153 7.94 -6.39 3.44
CA HIS A 153 8.96 -6.88 2.50
C HIS A 153 8.93 -8.41 2.33
N MET A 154 8.52 -9.15 3.37
CA MET A 154 8.32 -10.59 3.28
C MET A 154 7.04 -10.93 2.51
N VAL A 155 5.95 -10.18 2.70
CA VAL A 155 4.72 -10.33 1.89
C VAL A 155 4.99 -10.06 0.41
N GLU A 156 5.77 -9.03 0.08
CA GLU A 156 6.21 -8.75 -1.29
C GLU A 156 7.01 -9.91 -1.89
N THR A 157 7.93 -10.48 -1.10
CA THR A 157 8.72 -11.65 -1.48
C THR A 157 7.83 -12.88 -1.73
N ILE A 158 6.85 -13.14 -0.85
CA ILE A 158 5.88 -14.23 -1.01
C ILE A 158 5.06 -14.03 -2.28
N ASN A 159 4.52 -12.83 -2.51
CA ASN A 159 3.73 -12.53 -3.71
C ASN A 159 4.57 -12.62 -5.00
N ARG A 160 5.87 -12.31 -4.94
CA ARG A 160 6.78 -12.52 -6.06
C ARG A 160 6.99 -14.02 -6.33
N LEU A 161 7.25 -14.80 -5.28
CA LEU A 161 7.38 -16.26 -5.37
C LEU A 161 6.13 -16.91 -5.96
N VAL A 162 4.94 -16.57 -5.47
CA VAL A 162 3.65 -17.10 -5.98
C VAL A 162 3.45 -16.74 -7.46
N ARG A 163 3.82 -15.53 -7.88
CA ARG A 163 3.75 -15.12 -9.30
C ARG A 163 4.69 -15.93 -10.18
N ILE A 164 5.94 -16.13 -9.74
CA ILE A 164 6.94 -16.94 -10.45
C ILE A 164 6.47 -18.39 -10.53
N GLN A 165 6.01 -18.96 -9.41
CA GLN A 165 5.50 -20.33 -9.34
C GLN A 165 4.34 -20.55 -10.30
N ARG A 166 3.34 -19.66 -10.33
CA ARG A 166 2.21 -19.76 -11.28
C ARG A 166 2.67 -19.72 -12.73
N LYS A 167 3.61 -18.82 -13.07
CA LYS A 167 4.19 -18.74 -14.42
C LYS A 167 4.91 -20.02 -14.80
N MET A 168 5.74 -20.56 -13.90
CA MET A 168 6.47 -21.82 -14.13
C MET A 168 5.56 -23.03 -14.22
N THR A 169 4.50 -23.07 -13.41
CA THR A 169 3.51 -24.16 -13.46
C THR A 169 2.83 -24.21 -14.82
N GLN A 170 2.54 -23.04 -15.41
CA GLN A 170 2.00 -22.93 -16.76
C GLN A 170 3.00 -23.34 -17.84
N GLU A 171 4.29 -22.99 -17.68
CA GLU A 171 5.35 -23.34 -18.65
C GLU A 171 5.74 -24.83 -18.59
N LEU A 172 5.80 -25.42 -17.40
CA LEU A 172 6.29 -26.78 -17.16
C LEU A 172 5.18 -27.84 -17.15
N GLY A 173 3.92 -27.44 -16.99
CA GLY A 173 2.79 -28.37 -16.82
C GLY A 173 2.82 -29.17 -15.49
N ARG A 174 3.70 -28.79 -14.55
CA ARG A 174 3.85 -29.38 -13.22
C ARG A 174 4.25 -28.32 -12.20
N ASP A 175 4.10 -28.62 -10.91
CA ASP A 175 4.61 -27.75 -9.86
C ASP A 175 6.15 -27.68 -9.90
N PRO A 176 6.74 -26.48 -9.86
CA PRO A 176 8.19 -26.29 -9.91
C PRO A 176 8.84 -26.66 -8.56
N SER A 177 10.06 -27.17 -8.61
CA SER A 177 10.84 -27.47 -7.42
C SER A 177 11.34 -26.18 -6.74
N SER A 178 11.69 -26.26 -5.45
CA SER A 178 12.28 -25.09 -4.75
C SER A 178 13.63 -24.66 -5.35
N GLU A 179 14.34 -25.58 -5.99
CA GLU A 179 15.62 -25.34 -6.65
C GLU A 179 15.41 -24.60 -7.98
N GLU A 180 14.41 -25.01 -8.77
CA GLU A 180 13.99 -24.32 -10.00
C GLU A 180 13.45 -22.91 -9.70
N LEU A 181 12.65 -22.78 -8.64
CA LEU A 181 12.16 -21.49 -8.15
C LEU A 181 13.30 -20.57 -7.72
N ALA A 182 14.33 -21.12 -7.07
CA ALA A 182 15.49 -20.35 -6.62
C ALA A 182 16.30 -19.74 -7.77
N LEU A 183 16.28 -20.34 -8.97
CA LEU A 183 16.95 -19.80 -10.16
C LEU A 183 16.21 -18.61 -10.76
N LYS A 184 14.88 -18.58 -10.69
CA LYS A 184 14.06 -17.43 -11.16
C LYS A 184 13.84 -16.37 -10.08
N MET A 185 14.02 -16.73 -8.81
CA MET A 185 14.04 -15.78 -7.72
C MET A 185 15.42 -15.10 -7.71
N ASP A 186 15.50 -13.78 -7.88
CA ASP A 186 16.70 -12.92 -7.71
C ASP A 186 17.45 -13.12 -6.36
N LEU A 187 17.98 -14.31 -6.13
CA LEU A 187 18.69 -14.79 -4.94
C LEU A 187 20.12 -15.22 -5.29
N LEU A 188 20.42 -15.33 -6.58
CA LEU A 188 21.69 -15.67 -7.18
C LEU A 188 22.02 -14.59 -8.21
N GLU A 189 23.31 -14.38 -8.46
CA GLU A 189 23.73 -13.43 -9.49
C GLU A 189 23.39 -13.97 -10.90
N PRO A 190 23.11 -13.10 -11.89
CA PRO A 190 22.73 -13.54 -13.23
C PRO A 190 23.75 -14.49 -13.88
N GLU A 191 25.04 -14.25 -13.66
CA GLU A 191 26.13 -15.10 -14.14
C GLU A 191 26.08 -16.50 -13.52
N GLU A 192 25.79 -16.58 -12.22
CA GLU A 192 25.65 -17.84 -11.48
C GLU A 192 24.46 -18.65 -12.02
N VAL A 193 23.33 -17.98 -12.32
CA VAL A 193 22.14 -18.63 -12.89
C VAL A 193 22.42 -19.21 -14.28
N ILE A 194 23.18 -18.51 -15.12
CA ILE A 194 23.57 -18.99 -16.45
C ILE A 194 24.45 -20.24 -16.31
N LEU A 195 25.45 -20.20 -15.44
CA LEU A 195 26.35 -21.34 -15.20
C LEU A 195 25.60 -22.57 -14.68
N ILE A 196 24.66 -22.38 -13.75
CA ILE A 196 23.84 -23.48 -13.22
C ILE A 196 22.94 -24.07 -14.32
N ASN A 197 22.29 -23.23 -15.14
CA ASN A 197 21.45 -23.72 -16.23
C ASN A 197 22.26 -24.46 -17.31
N ALA A 198 23.47 -23.99 -17.62
CA ALA A 198 24.37 -24.68 -18.56
C ALA A 198 24.79 -26.05 -18.02
N ALA A 199 25.26 -26.11 -16.77
CA ALA A 199 25.64 -27.36 -16.13
C ALA A 199 24.46 -28.36 -16.02
N LEU A 200 23.24 -27.87 -15.79
CA LEU A 200 22.03 -28.71 -15.79
C LEU A 200 21.66 -29.25 -17.18
N ALA A 201 21.94 -28.51 -18.25
CA ALA A 201 21.67 -28.93 -19.63
C ALA A 201 22.70 -29.97 -20.12
N ASP A 202 23.98 -29.75 -19.80
CA ASP A 202 25.09 -30.59 -20.26
C ASP A 202 25.32 -31.81 -19.34
N GLY A 203 24.78 -31.79 -18.12
CA GLY A 203 24.97 -32.85 -17.11
C GLY A 203 26.34 -32.78 -16.42
N ASP A 204 27.05 -31.66 -16.57
CA ASP A 204 28.41 -31.48 -16.05
C ASP A 204 28.44 -31.28 -14.53
N PRO A 205 29.51 -31.73 -13.85
CA PRO A 205 29.72 -31.45 -12.44
C PRO A 205 29.87 -29.94 -12.21
N MET A 206 29.01 -29.38 -11.37
CA MET A 206 29.12 -27.98 -10.94
C MET A 206 30.26 -27.77 -9.93
N ASP A 207 30.83 -26.57 -9.91
CA ASP A 207 31.72 -26.14 -8.82
C ASP A 207 31.00 -26.32 -7.47
N PRO A 208 31.60 -27.05 -6.50
CA PRO A 208 31.03 -27.26 -5.17
C PRO A 208 30.62 -25.96 -4.44
N ALA A 209 31.31 -24.84 -4.69
CA ALA A 209 30.95 -23.55 -4.12
C ALA A 209 29.62 -23.02 -4.68
N LEU A 210 29.42 -23.15 -5.99
CA LEU A 210 28.21 -22.75 -6.70
C LEU A 210 27.02 -23.63 -6.31
N GLU A 211 27.23 -24.95 -6.23
CA GLU A 211 26.21 -25.89 -5.76
C GLU A 211 25.74 -25.56 -4.33
N ARG A 212 26.67 -25.23 -3.43
CA ARG A 212 26.35 -24.82 -2.06
C ARG A 212 25.58 -23.49 -1.99
N LYS A 213 25.83 -22.55 -2.92
CA LYS A 213 25.03 -21.31 -3.04
C LYS A 213 23.62 -21.62 -3.51
N TRP A 214 23.47 -22.45 -4.55
CA TRP A 214 22.17 -22.84 -5.08
C TRP A 214 21.31 -23.57 -4.03
N LYS A 215 21.88 -24.55 -3.32
CA LYS A 215 21.20 -25.25 -2.21
C LYS A 215 20.75 -24.29 -1.10
N ARG A 216 21.55 -23.27 -0.77
CA ARG A 216 21.16 -22.22 0.20
C ARG A 216 20.02 -21.36 -0.32
N ALA A 217 20.03 -20.98 -1.59
CA ALA A 217 18.93 -20.24 -2.21
C ALA A 217 17.62 -21.06 -2.20
N ALA A 218 17.69 -22.35 -2.54
CA ALA A 218 16.54 -23.26 -2.45
C ALA A 218 16.03 -23.43 -1.01
N ALA A 219 16.92 -23.50 -0.02
CA ALA A 219 16.53 -23.52 1.39
C ALA A 219 15.81 -22.23 1.82
N LYS A 220 16.24 -21.08 1.29
CA LYS A 220 15.57 -19.78 1.53
C LYS A 220 14.16 -19.76 0.92
N VAL A 221 13.98 -20.29 -0.29
CA VAL A 221 12.67 -20.48 -0.94
C VAL A 221 11.75 -21.34 -0.05
N ARG A 222 12.23 -22.50 0.43
CA ARG A 222 11.46 -23.37 1.35
C ARG A 222 11.06 -22.63 2.64
N ARG A 223 11.96 -21.82 3.20
CA ARG A 223 11.67 -21.01 4.38
C ARG A 223 10.57 -19.98 4.12
N ILE A 224 10.59 -19.32 2.95
CA ILE A 224 9.56 -18.36 2.55
C ILE A 224 8.20 -19.07 2.40
N ILE A 225 8.17 -20.25 1.77
CA ILE A 225 6.95 -21.07 1.64
C ILE A 225 6.39 -21.42 3.03
N ARG A 226 7.26 -21.82 3.98
CA ARG A 226 6.84 -22.10 5.36
C ARG A 226 6.25 -20.87 6.05
N ILE A 227 6.86 -19.69 5.88
CA ILE A 227 6.34 -18.42 6.45
C ILE A 227 4.99 -18.04 5.82
N ALA A 228 4.75 -18.43 4.56
CA ALA A 228 3.50 -18.14 3.87
C ALA A 228 2.30 -19.00 4.31
N GLN A 229 2.52 -20.06 5.08
CA GLN A 229 1.46 -20.93 5.59
C GLN A 229 0.55 -20.16 6.57
N GLU A 230 -0.74 -20.48 6.54
CA GLU A 230 -1.74 -19.90 7.44
C GLU A 230 -2.09 -20.89 8.55
N PRO A 231 -2.30 -20.43 9.80
CA PRO A 231 -2.73 -21.29 10.89
C PRO A 231 -4.12 -21.89 10.59
N MET A 232 -4.35 -23.12 11.01
CA MET A 232 -5.66 -23.78 10.91
C MET A 232 -6.49 -23.55 12.17
N SER A 233 -7.81 -23.57 12.04
CA SER A 233 -8.72 -23.48 13.19
C SER A 233 -8.79 -24.81 13.94
N LEU A 234 -8.77 -24.77 15.26
CA LEU A 234 -8.99 -25.94 16.12
C LEU A 234 -10.44 -26.44 16.07
N GLU A 235 -11.38 -25.56 15.72
CA GLU A 235 -12.79 -25.91 15.57
C GLU A 235 -13.09 -26.55 14.20
N THR A 236 -12.07 -26.75 13.36
CA THR A 236 -12.25 -27.44 12.08
C THR A 236 -12.73 -28.86 12.38
N PRO A 237 -13.91 -29.30 11.89
CA PRO A 237 -14.39 -30.65 12.13
C PRO A 237 -13.46 -31.67 11.45
N VAL A 238 -13.21 -32.79 12.11
CA VAL A 238 -12.34 -33.86 11.63
C VAL A 238 -13.09 -35.18 11.66
N GLY A 239 -13.10 -35.90 10.54
CA GLY A 239 -13.78 -37.18 10.39
C GLY A 239 -15.13 -37.08 9.67
N THR A 240 -15.83 -38.21 9.57
CA THR A 240 -17.15 -38.32 8.92
C THR A 240 -18.31 -38.02 9.87
N GLU A 241 -18.06 -38.11 11.18
CA GLU A 241 -19.03 -37.76 12.22
C GLU A 241 -18.76 -36.31 12.66
N GLU A 242 -19.76 -35.43 12.59
CA GLU A 242 -19.63 -33.99 12.94
C GLU A 242 -19.38 -33.73 14.45
N THR A 243 -19.00 -34.74 15.22
CA THR A 243 -18.81 -34.67 16.67
C THR A 243 -17.39 -34.35 17.09
N SER A 244 -16.39 -34.59 16.24
CA SER A 244 -14.98 -34.44 16.58
C SER A 244 -14.35 -33.22 15.91
N GLN A 245 -13.61 -32.42 16.67
CA GLN A 245 -12.91 -31.24 16.20
C GLN A 245 -11.40 -31.46 16.23
N LEU A 246 -10.64 -30.72 15.41
CA LEU A 246 -9.18 -30.82 15.36
C LEU A 246 -8.54 -30.58 16.74
N GLY A 247 -9.11 -29.67 17.53
CA GLY A 247 -8.65 -29.34 18.88
C GLY A 247 -8.68 -30.52 19.86
N ASP A 248 -9.61 -31.47 19.68
CA ASP A 248 -9.75 -32.64 20.56
C ASP A 248 -8.55 -33.60 20.46
N PHE A 249 -7.74 -33.48 19.39
CA PHE A 249 -6.58 -34.32 19.13
C PHE A 249 -5.24 -33.67 19.54
N ILE A 250 -5.27 -32.47 20.11
CA ILE A 250 -4.05 -31.78 20.56
C ILE A 250 -3.80 -32.10 22.03
N GLU A 251 -2.70 -32.80 22.29
CA GLU A 251 -2.24 -33.14 23.63
C GLU A 251 -1.70 -31.91 24.38
N ASP A 252 -1.94 -31.86 25.69
CA ASP A 252 -1.38 -30.84 26.57
C ASP A 252 -0.02 -31.29 27.13
N GLU A 253 1.05 -30.91 26.44
CA GLU A 253 2.44 -31.21 26.85
C GLU A 253 2.87 -30.47 28.14
N SER A 254 2.09 -29.50 28.63
CA SER A 254 2.44 -28.74 29.85
C SER A 254 2.05 -29.46 31.14
N MET A 255 1.12 -30.42 31.04
CA MET A 255 0.65 -31.18 32.17
C MET A 255 1.59 -32.37 32.43
N PRO A 256 2.04 -32.55 33.69
CA PRO A 256 2.83 -33.72 34.02
C PRO A 256 1.96 -34.96 33.89
N GLU A 257 2.56 -36.01 33.33
CA GLU A 257 1.94 -37.33 33.29
C GLU A 257 1.48 -37.76 34.69
N PRO A 258 0.31 -38.42 34.85
CA PRO A 258 -0.18 -38.85 36.15
C PRO A 258 0.85 -39.67 36.94
N VAL A 259 1.67 -40.46 36.24
CA VAL A 259 2.76 -41.26 36.82
C VAL A 259 3.87 -40.38 37.40
N ASP A 260 4.28 -39.35 36.66
CA ASP A 260 5.33 -38.42 37.10
C ASP A 260 4.86 -37.52 38.24
N ALA A 261 3.59 -37.10 38.21
CA ALA A 261 2.97 -36.36 39.29
C ALA A 261 2.89 -37.20 40.59
N ALA A 262 2.43 -38.45 40.49
CA ALA A 262 2.38 -39.38 41.63
C ALA A 262 3.78 -39.69 42.18
N ALA A 263 4.78 -39.89 41.32
CA ALA A 263 6.16 -40.10 41.75
C ALA A 263 6.72 -38.90 42.52
N ARG A 264 6.39 -37.67 42.10
CA ARG A 264 6.78 -36.44 42.83
C ARG A 264 6.11 -36.32 44.20
N GLU A 265 4.85 -36.74 44.35
CA GLU A 265 4.20 -36.76 45.67
C GLU A 265 4.82 -37.79 46.60
N LEU A 266 5.08 -39.00 46.11
CA LEU A 266 5.71 -40.07 46.91
C LEU A 266 7.11 -39.67 47.38
N LEU A 267 7.88 -38.94 46.56
CA LEU A 267 9.20 -38.40 46.93
C LEU A 267 9.15 -37.25 47.94
N LYS A 268 8.02 -36.53 48.08
CA LYS A 268 7.83 -35.49 49.10
C LYS A 268 7.38 -36.06 50.46
N ALA A 269 6.86 -37.29 50.48
CA ALA A 269 6.36 -37.94 51.68
C ALA A 269 7.44 -38.70 52.50
N VAL A 270 8.70 -38.64 52.04
CA VAL A 270 9.90 -39.18 52.71
C VAL A 270 10.74 -38.04 53.24
#